data_AF-A0A5M6I6A6-F1
#
_entry.id   AF-A0A5M6I6A6-F1
#
_cell.length_a   1.000
_cell.length_b   1.000
_cell.length_c   1.000
_cell.angle_alpha   90.00
_cell.angle_beta   90.00
_cell.angle_gamma   90.00
#
_symmetry.space_group_name_H-M   'P 1'
#
loop_
_entity.id
_entity.type
_entity.pdbx_description
1 polymer ?
#
loop_
_entity_poly.entity_id
_entity_poly.type
_entity_poly.pdbx_seq_one_letter_code
_entity_poly.pdbx_strand_id
1 'polypeptide(L)'
;MKSAGCAGMNWTWTTGPGPIPGTRTKNSRPHAVHLTDTALRIIEAQPKIAPQRGRKPVYVFTTGGAAPISGHSVAKKQCDRLMTEITGDDIQPWRVHDIRRTVASGMARLGINIATVEKCLNHISGSFAGVVGVYQHHDFATEKRMAWEAWEAHVMRLAQGTEAGGNLITLAGARSARGEPCP
;
A
#
# COMPACT_ATOMS: atom_id res chain seq x y z
N MET A 1 2.20 9.62 -3.62
CA MET A 1 3.44 8.85 -3.40
C MET A 1 3.72 7.99 -4.63
N LYS A 2 4.86 8.19 -5.32
CA LYS A 2 5.36 7.21 -6.32
C LYS A 2 5.87 5.96 -5.56
N SER A 3 6.04 4.83 -6.25
CA SER A 3 6.59 3.58 -5.69
C SER A 3 7.83 3.77 -4.79
N ALA A 4 8.68 4.74 -5.11
CA ALA A 4 9.87 5.12 -4.34
C ALA A 4 9.59 5.54 -2.88
N GLY A 5 8.41 6.08 -2.58
CA GLY A 5 8.08 6.52 -1.22
C GLY A 5 7.74 5.38 -0.27
N CYS A 6 7.01 4.37 -0.74
CA CYS A 6 6.70 3.17 0.05
C CYS A 6 7.93 2.24 0.18
N ALA A 7 8.74 2.11 -0.87
CA ALA A 7 9.95 1.28 -0.85
C ALA A 7 10.91 1.65 0.29
N GLY A 8 10.92 2.93 0.66
CA GLY A 8 11.75 3.49 1.70
C GLY A 8 11.23 3.35 3.13
N MET A 9 10.10 2.69 3.37
CA MET A 9 9.43 2.65 4.66
C MET A 9 10.33 2.06 5.77
N ASN A 10 10.37 2.73 6.93
CA ASN A 10 11.15 2.30 8.09
C ASN A 10 10.26 1.68 9.18
N TRP A 11 10.79 0.71 9.92
CA TRP A 11 10.09 0.08 11.05
C TRP A 11 9.72 1.06 12.17
N THR A 12 10.44 2.19 12.29
CA THR A 12 10.08 3.24 13.27
C THR A 12 8.81 4.00 12.89
N TRP A 13 8.31 3.85 11.66
CA TRP A 13 7.08 4.49 11.18
C TRP A 13 5.84 3.61 11.36
N THR A 14 6.00 2.36 11.80
CA THR A 14 4.88 1.42 12.00
C THR A 14 4.36 1.44 13.45
N THR A 15 5.10 2.05 14.38
CA THR A 15 4.82 2.00 15.84
C THR A 15 4.18 3.29 16.39
N GLY A 16 3.61 4.12 15.51
CA GLY A 16 2.86 5.33 15.86
C GLY A 16 2.62 6.21 14.63
N PRO A 17 1.79 7.27 14.74
CA PRO A 17 1.52 8.21 13.65
C PRO A 17 2.73 9.14 13.41
N GLY A 18 3.90 8.57 13.15
CA GLY A 18 5.10 9.33 12.78
C GLY A 18 5.01 9.72 11.31
N PRO A 19 4.95 11.01 10.96
CA PRO A 19 4.84 11.41 9.56
C PRO A 19 6.09 11.00 8.80
N ILE A 20 5.91 10.58 7.55
CA ILE A 20 7.03 10.39 6.62
C ILE A 20 7.70 11.76 6.50
N PRO A 21 8.99 11.91 6.87
CA PRO A 21 9.65 13.21 6.90
C PRO A 21 9.58 13.89 5.54
N GLY A 22 9.44 15.23 5.54
CA GLY A 22 9.37 16.02 4.31
C GLY A 22 10.55 15.79 3.37
N THR A 23 11.74 15.50 3.92
CA THR A 23 12.95 15.13 3.15
C THR A 23 12.77 13.90 2.24
N ARG A 24 11.73 13.09 2.45
CA ARG A 24 11.41 11.89 1.67
C ARG A 24 10.11 12.00 0.89
N THR A 25 9.44 13.15 0.94
CA THR A 25 8.24 13.44 0.16
C THR A 25 8.59 14.35 -1.02
N LYS A 26 7.88 14.20 -2.14
CA LYS A 26 8.14 15.00 -3.37
C LYS A 26 7.91 16.51 -3.14
N ASN A 27 7.20 16.86 -2.07
CA ASN A 27 6.74 18.21 -1.76
C ASN A 27 7.41 18.82 -0.53
N SER A 28 8.42 18.15 0.05
CA SER A 28 9.11 18.61 1.25
C SER A 28 8.20 18.79 2.47
N ARG A 29 6.97 18.28 2.43
CA ARG A 29 6.00 18.36 3.54
C ARG A 29 5.90 17.00 4.23
N PRO A 30 5.91 16.95 5.57
CA PRO A 30 5.63 15.73 6.30
C PRO A 30 4.29 15.13 5.84
N HIS A 31 4.27 13.83 5.57
CA HIS A 31 3.04 13.14 5.15
C HIS A 31 2.73 12.00 6.09
N ALA A 32 1.68 12.14 6.89
CA ALA A 32 1.14 11.06 7.70
C ALA A 32 0.14 10.24 6.86
N VAL A 33 0.47 8.96 6.69
CA VAL A 33 -0.41 7.94 6.14
C VAL A 33 -1.01 7.18 7.31
N HIS A 34 -2.34 7.07 7.35
CA HIS A 34 -3.00 6.16 8.29
C HIS A 34 -2.81 4.73 7.77
N LEU A 35 -2.22 3.87 8.59
CA LEU A 35 -2.14 2.44 8.32
C LEU A 35 -3.31 1.78 9.03
N THR A 36 -4.17 1.12 8.27
CA THR A 36 -5.29 0.35 8.83
C THR A 36 -4.79 -0.91 9.51
N ASP A 37 -5.65 -1.56 10.29
CA ASP A 37 -5.29 -2.76 11.06
C ASP A 37 -4.79 -3.90 10.15
N THR A 38 -5.40 -4.13 8.99
CA THR A 38 -4.93 -5.16 8.05
C THR A 38 -3.58 -4.79 7.45
N ALA A 39 -3.38 -3.52 7.11
CA ALA A 39 -2.09 -3.04 6.59
C ALA A 39 -0.97 -3.22 7.63
N LEU A 40 -1.23 -2.86 8.89
CA LEU A 40 -0.30 -3.06 10.00
C LEU A 40 0.01 -4.55 10.19
N ARG A 41 -1.00 -5.42 10.22
CA ARG A 41 -0.80 -6.87 10.33
C ARG A 41 0.06 -7.45 9.22
N ILE A 42 -0.15 -7.03 7.97
CA ILE A 42 0.67 -7.47 6.82
C ILE A 42 2.12 -7.03 6.99
N ILE A 43 2.33 -5.78 7.43
CA ILE A 43 3.67 -5.22 7.66
C ILE A 43 4.36 -5.95 8.82
N GLU A 44 3.69 -6.15 9.94
CA GLU A 44 4.25 -6.81 11.13
C GLU A 44 4.59 -8.29 10.89
N ALA A 45 3.88 -8.95 9.97
CA ALA A 45 4.18 -10.31 9.56
C ALA A 45 5.47 -10.43 8.72
N GLN A 46 6.04 -9.32 8.22
CA GLN A 46 7.26 -9.38 7.42
C GLN A 46 8.50 -9.64 8.30
N PRO A 47 9.49 -10.40 7.80
CA PRO A 47 10.74 -10.62 8.52
C PRO A 47 11.51 -9.31 8.70
N LYS A 48 12.04 -9.10 9.91
CA LYS A 48 12.90 -7.94 10.20
C LYS A 48 14.35 -8.25 9.85
N ILE A 49 14.77 -7.85 8.63
CA ILE A 49 16.11 -8.15 8.10
C ILE A 49 17.08 -7.03 8.50
N ALA A 50 18.12 -7.39 9.26
CA ALA A 50 19.23 -6.50 9.58
C ALA A 50 20.29 -6.55 8.47
N PRO A 51 20.99 -5.43 8.18
CA PRO A 51 22.05 -5.42 7.18
C PRO A 51 23.23 -6.31 7.54
N GLN A 52 23.49 -6.47 8.84
CA GLN A 52 24.59 -7.26 9.40
C GLN A 52 24.20 -7.76 10.81
N ARG A 53 24.85 -8.83 11.28
CA ARG A 53 24.64 -9.37 12.64
C ARG A 53 24.95 -8.28 13.68
N GLY A 54 24.04 -8.11 14.65
CA GLY A 54 24.16 -7.09 15.71
C GLY A 54 23.70 -5.68 15.32
N ARG A 55 23.30 -5.44 14.06
CA ARG A 55 22.65 -4.18 13.65
C ARG A 55 21.13 -4.30 13.75
N LYS A 56 20.46 -3.17 13.94
CA LYS A 56 18.99 -3.12 13.97
C LYS A 56 18.43 -3.13 12.54
N PRO A 57 17.32 -3.84 12.29
CA PRO A 57 16.55 -3.72 11.05
C PRO A 57 16.01 -2.29 10.87
N VAL A 58 16.18 -1.73 9.68
CA VAL A 58 15.78 -0.33 9.39
C VAL A 58 14.57 -0.31 8.48
N TYR A 59 14.65 -0.98 7.32
CA TYR A 59 13.63 -0.94 6.27
C TYR A 59 12.59 -2.05 6.45
N VAL A 60 11.32 -1.70 6.24
CA VAL A 60 10.20 -2.66 6.15
C VAL A 60 10.30 -3.48 4.87
N PHE A 61 10.59 -2.83 3.74
CA PHE A 61 10.72 -3.49 2.44
C PHE A 61 12.19 -3.51 2.01
N THR A 62 12.84 -4.66 2.20
CA THR A 62 14.24 -4.88 1.83
C THR A 62 14.49 -6.35 1.57
N THR A 63 15.46 -6.65 0.71
CA THR A 63 15.92 -8.03 0.48
C THR A 63 17.11 -8.41 1.34
N GLY A 64 17.94 -7.44 1.74
CA GLY A 64 19.21 -7.67 2.45
C GLY A 64 19.47 -6.75 3.64
N GLY A 65 18.50 -5.94 4.06
CA GLY A 65 18.61 -5.05 5.22
C GLY A 65 19.40 -3.77 4.99
N ALA A 66 20.31 -3.74 4.01
CA ALA A 66 21.20 -2.60 3.74
C ALA A 66 20.57 -1.47 2.93
N ALA A 67 19.58 -1.78 2.10
CA ALA A 67 18.93 -0.81 1.21
C ALA A 67 17.44 -1.11 1.06
N PRO A 68 16.60 -0.10 0.77
CA PRO A 68 15.20 -0.33 0.42
C PRO A 68 15.09 -1.13 -0.87
N ILE A 69 13.95 -1.79 -1.06
CA ILE A 69 13.68 -2.55 -2.29
C ILE A 69 13.73 -1.64 -3.53
N SER A 70 14.43 -2.08 -4.57
CA SER A 70 14.50 -1.41 -5.88
C SER A 70 13.91 -2.23 -7.02
N GLY A 71 13.80 -3.56 -6.85
CA GLY A 71 13.35 -4.53 -7.84
C GLY A 71 11.83 -4.61 -8.07
N HIS A 72 11.14 -3.48 -8.22
CA HIS A 72 9.68 -3.47 -8.40
C HIS A 72 9.20 -4.23 -9.65
N SER A 73 9.99 -4.25 -10.72
CA SER A 73 9.66 -5.02 -11.94
C SER A 73 9.65 -6.53 -11.70
N VAL A 74 10.54 -7.02 -10.83
CA VAL A 74 10.61 -8.44 -10.47
C VAL A 74 9.40 -8.81 -9.63
N ALA A 75 9.10 -8.01 -8.60
CA ALA A 75 7.91 -8.20 -7.76
C ALA A 75 6.62 -8.18 -8.59
N LYS A 76 6.51 -7.27 -9.57
CA LYS A 76 5.35 -7.20 -10.48
C LYS A 76 5.18 -8.48 -11.30
N LYS A 77 6.26 -8.99 -11.90
CA LYS A 77 6.22 -10.26 -12.66
C LYS A 77 5.78 -11.43 -11.78
N GLN A 78 6.24 -11.48 -10.53
CA GLN A 78 5.82 -12.50 -9.58
C GLN A 78 4.33 -12.37 -9.26
N CYS A 79 3.83 -11.15 -9.04
CA CYS A 79 2.39 -10.92 -8.85
C CYS A 79 1.58 -11.35 -10.07
N ASP A 80 2.01 -11.01 -11.30
CA ASP A 80 1.29 -11.43 -12.52
C ASP A 80 1.17 -12.95 -12.60
N ARG A 81 2.28 -13.67 -12.37
CA ARG A 81 2.30 -15.13 -12.37
C ARG A 81 1.30 -15.70 -11.37
N LEU A 82 1.34 -15.22 -10.12
CA LEU A 82 0.43 -15.68 -9.07
C LEU A 82 -1.03 -15.36 -9.40
N MET A 83 -1.31 -14.19 -9.98
CA MET A 83 -2.66 -13.82 -10.39
C MET A 83 -3.17 -14.74 -11.50
N THR A 84 -2.36 -15.02 -12.53
CA THR A 84 -2.70 -15.99 -13.59
C THR A 84 -2.94 -17.39 -13.04
N GLU A 85 -2.11 -17.84 -12.08
CA GLU A 85 -2.30 -19.14 -11.41
C GLU A 85 -3.63 -19.21 -10.63
N ILE A 86 -4.06 -18.10 -10.03
CA ILE A 86 -5.31 -18.00 -9.27
C ILE A 86 -6.53 -17.88 -10.19
N THR A 87 -6.44 -17.11 -11.27
CA THR A 87 -7.56 -16.84 -12.18
C THR A 87 -7.75 -17.93 -13.23
N GLY A 88 -6.67 -18.61 -13.62
CA GLY A 88 -6.66 -19.46 -14.82
C GLY A 88 -6.68 -18.67 -16.13
N ASP A 89 -6.66 -17.34 -16.06
CA ASP A 89 -6.79 -16.41 -17.19
C ASP A 89 -5.60 -15.45 -17.28
N ASP A 90 -5.32 -14.98 -18.49
CA ASP A 90 -4.32 -13.94 -18.71
C ASP A 90 -4.72 -12.61 -18.06
N ILE A 91 -3.81 -12.04 -17.27
CA ILE A 91 -4.02 -10.78 -16.59
C ILE A 91 -3.81 -9.62 -17.56
N GLN A 92 -4.81 -8.74 -17.64
CA GLN A 92 -4.72 -7.54 -18.45
C GLN A 92 -3.50 -6.68 -18.07
N PRO A 93 -2.80 -6.06 -19.04
CA PRO A 93 -1.60 -5.29 -18.75
C PRO A 93 -1.86 -4.15 -17.76
N TRP A 94 -1.11 -4.15 -16.66
CA TRP A 94 -1.16 -3.11 -15.63
C TRP A 94 0.25 -2.79 -15.14
N ARG A 95 0.39 -1.62 -14.51
CA ARG A 95 1.63 -1.10 -13.93
C ARG A 95 1.44 -0.83 -12.44
N VAL A 96 2.52 -0.86 -11.66
CA VAL A 96 2.46 -0.61 -10.20
C VAL A 96 1.80 0.74 -9.83
N HIS A 97 1.92 1.76 -10.69
CA HIS A 97 1.24 3.04 -10.45
C HIS A 97 -0.28 2.98 -10.66
N ASP A 98 -0.80 1.91 -11.27
CA ASP A 98 -2.23 1.71 -11.47
C ASP A 98 -2.93 1.38 -10.17
N ILE A 99 -2.23 0.73 -9.22
CA ILE A 99 -2.74 0.52 -7.86
C ILE A 99 -3.19 1.86 -7.27
N ARG A 100 -2.38 2.91 -7.42
CA ARG A 100 -2.73 4.25 -6.95
C ARG A 100 -3.94 4.84 -7.68
N ARG A 101 -4.08 4.59 -8.99
CA ARG A 101 -5.24 5.03 -9.78
C ARG A 101 -6.51 4.31 -9.33
N THR A 102 -6.42 3.00 -9.09
CA THR A 102 -7.50 2.17 -8.56
C THR A 102 -7.94 2.60 -7.18
N VAL A 103 -7.00 2.91 -6.27
CA VAL A 103 -7.35 3.47 -4.95
C VAL A 103 -8.09 4.79 -5.09
N ALA A 104 -7.61 5.70 -5.95
CA ALA A 104 -8.24 7.01 -6.15
C ALA A 104 -9.67 6.88 -6.68
N SER A 105 -9.88 6.11 -7.74
CA SER A 105 -11.19 5.91 -8.35
C SER A 105 -12.12 5.10 -7.44
N GLY A 106 -11.59 4.11 -6.73
CA GLY A 106 -12.32 3.31 -5.76
C GLY A 106 -12.82 4.12 -4.57
N MET A 107 -11.96 4.93 -3.94
CA MET A 107 -12.37 5.85 -2.88
C MET A 107 -13.44 6.85 -3.36
N ALA A 108 -13.32 7.35 -4.60
CA ALA A 108 -14.35 8.22 -5.17
C ALA A 108 -15.71 7.50 -5.34
N ARG A 109 -15.71 6.22 -5.76
CA ARG A 109 -16.94 5.40 -5.84
C ARG A 109 -17.58 5.16 -4.48
N LEU A 110 -16.78 5.11 -3.42
CA LEU A 110 -17.25 5.03 -2.03
C LEU A 110 -17.77 6.37 -1.49
N GLY A 111 -17.83 7.42 -2.31
CA GLY A 111 -18.33 8.74 -1.92
C GLY A 111 -17.33 9.60 -1.15
N ILE A 112 -16.06 9.17 -1.06
CA ILE A 112 -15.02 9.98 -0.41
C ILE A 112 -14.73 11.20 -1.28
N ASN A 113 -14.75 12.39 -0.66
CA ASN A 113 -14.55 13.63 -1.39
C ASN A 113 -13.14 13.70 -2.03
N ILE A 114 -13.05 14.36 -3.18
CA ILE A 114 -11.81 14.45 -3.97
C ILE A 114 -10.65 15.05 -3.16
N ALA A 115 -10.93 16.05 -2.34
CA ALA A 115 -9.94 16.71 -1.48
C ALA A 115 -9.25 15.72 -0.53
N THR A 116 -10.02 14.84 0.10
CA THR A 116 -9.54 13.79 1.00
C THR A 116 -8.76 12.74 0.23
N VAL A 117 -9.25 12.31 -0.94
CA VAL A 117 -8.52 11.36 -1.81
C VAL A 117 -7.16 11.92 -2.20
N GLU A 118 -7.09 13.18 -2.63
CA GLU A 118 -5.82 13.83 -2.98
C GLU A 118 -4.86 13.90 -1.80
N LYS A 119 -5.36 14.23 -0.60
CA LYS A 119 -4.57 14.27 0.64
C LYS A 119 -4.10 12.88 1.07
N CYS A 120 -4.94 11.85 1.06
CA CYS A 120 -4.54 10.45 1.29
C CYS A 120 -3.37 10.06 0.40
N LEU A 121 -3.46 10.45 -0.87
CA LEU A 121 -2.50 10.13 -1.89
C LEU A 121 -1.25 11.04 -1.85
N ASN A 122 -1.21 12.09 -1.04
CA ASN A 122 -0.19 13.15 -1.09
C ASN A 122 -0.04 13.70 -2.52
N HIS A 123 -1.18 14.01 -3.14
CA HIS A 123 -1.31 14.69 -4.42
C HIS A 123 -1.53 16.18 -4.17
N ILE A 124 -0.83 17.04 -4.93
CA ILE A 124 -0.85 18.51 -4.73
C ILE A 124 -1.24 19.23 -6.01
N SER A 125 -1.17 18.55 -7.15
CA SER A 125 -1.76 19.02 -8.39
C SER A 125 -3.27 18.83 -8.35
N GLY A 126 -4.04 19.70 -9.01
CA GLY A 126 -5.50 19.62 -9.04
C GLY A 126 -6.15 20.58 -8.05
N SER A 127 -7.00 20.08 -7.16
CA SER A 127 -7.87 20.88 -6.29
C SER A 127 -7.11 21.73 -5.26
N PHE A 128 -5.84 21.40 -5.00
CA PHE A 128 -4.95 22.17 -4.12
C PHE A 128 -3.87 22.97 -4.86
N ALA A 129 -3.95 23.07 -6.18
CA ALA A 129 -3.07 23.94 -6.96
C ALA A 129 -3.48 25.42 -6.80
N GLY A 130 -2.50 26.33 -6.83
CA GLY A 130 -2.73 27.77 -6.77
C GLY A 130 -3.23 28.25 -5.40
N VAL A 131 -4.15 29.22 -5.41
CA VAL A 131 -4.62 29.97 -4.23
C VAL A 131 -5.25 29.07 -3.17
N VAL A 132 -5.92 27.98 -3.57
CA VAL A 132 -6.52 27.03 -2.62
C VAL A 132 -5.45 26.38 -1.73
N GLY A 133 -4.27 26.06 -2.28
CA GLY A 133 -3.16 25.51 -1.52
C GLY A 133 -2.48 26.51 -0.58
N VAL A 134 -2.71 27.82 -0.78
CA VAL A 134 -2.21 28.90 0.09
C VAL A 134 -3.09 29.05 1.33
N TYR A 135 -4.42 28.86 1.21
CA TYR A 135 -5.35 29.05 2.32
C TYR A 135 -5.78 27.75 3.02
N GLN A 136 -5.74 26.61 2.32
CA GLN A 136 -6.27 25.36 2.87
C GLN A 136 -5.21 24.63 3.72
N HIS A 137 -5.16 24.99 5.00
CA HIS A 137 -4.25 24.45 6.02
C HIS A 137 -4.76 23.20 6.74
N HIS A 138 -6.02 22.79 6.52
CA HIS A 138 -6.56 21.58 7.13
C HIS A 138 -5.70 20.36 6.80
N ASP A 139 -5.42 19.52 7.79
CA ASP A 139 -4.52 18.37 7.66
C ASP A 139 -5.25 17.09 7.19
N PHE A 140 -6.59 17.13 7.21
CA PHE A 140 -7.51 16.05 6.87
C PHE A 140 -7.24 14.77 7.68
N ALA A 141 -6.70 14.85 8.90
CA ALA A 141 -6.29 13.66 9.64
C ALA A 141 -7.44 12.67 9.86
N THR A 142 -8.60 13.17 10.29
CA THR A 142 -9.81 12.36 10.53
C THR A 142 -10.39 11.82 9.24
N GLU A 143 -10.51 12.66 8.21
CA GLU A 143 -11.07 12.30 6.91
C GLU A 143 -10.20 11.27 6.20
N LYS A 144 -8.87 11.43 6.25
CA LYS A 144 -7.92 10.44 5.71
C LYS A 144 -8.06 9.11 6.41
N ARG A 145 -8.18 9.10 7.75
CA ARG A 145 -8.40 7.86 8.52
C ARG A 145 -9.67 7.17 8.02
N MET A 146 -10.80 7.86 8.03
CA MET A 146 -12.08 7.30 7.58
C MET A 146 -12.02 6.78 6.14
N ALA A 147 -11.34 7.51 5.24
CA ALA A 147 -11.17 7.08 3.86
C ALA A 147 -10.35 5.79 3.73
N TRP A 148 -9.26 5.65 4.49
CA TRP A 148 -8.45 4.43 4.47
C TRP A 148 -9.19 3.23 5.08
N GLU A 149 -9.92 3.43 6.17
CA GLU A 149 -10.78 2.39 6.78
C GLU A 149 -11.89 1.93 5.81
N ALA A 150 -12.58 2.88 5.15
CA ALA A 150 -13.60 2.56 4.17
C ALA A 150 -13.04 1.80 2.96
N TRP A 151 -11.85 2.21 2.49
CA TRP A 151 -11.15 1.53 1.40
C TRP A 151 -10.72 0.11 1.78
N GLU A 152 -10.18 -0.08 2.99
CA GLU A 152 -9.84 -1.40 3.51
C GLU A 152 -11.06 -2.31 3.57
N ALA A 153 -12.17 -1.84 4.16
CA ALA A 153 -13.40 -2.62 4.26
C ALA A 153 -13.89 -3.10 2.88
N HIS A 154 -13.84 -2.23 1.87
CA HIS A 154 -14.18 -2.59 0.49
C HIS A 154 -13.24 -3.66 -0.09
N VAL A 155 -11.92 -3.48 0.02
CA VAL A 155 -10.94 -4.45 -0.49
C VAL A 155 -11.09 -5.81 0.20
N MET A 156 -11.33 -5.82 1.51
CA MET A 156 -11.54 -7.06 2.26
C MET A 156 -12.82 -7.77 1.84
N ARG A 157 -13.90 -7.02 1.56
CA ARG A 157 -15.15 -7.58 1.02
C ARG A 157 -14.93 -8.25 -0.35
N LEU A 158 -14.15 -7.60 -1.23
CA LEU A 158 -13.76 -8.18 -2.52
C LEU A 158 -12.92 -9.45 -2.34
N ALA A 159 -11.92 -9.42 -1.47
CA ALA A 159 -10.99 -10.54 -1.25
C ALA A 159 -11.68 -11.78 -0.64
N GLN A 160 -12.71 -11.56 0.19
CA GLN A 160 -13.53 -12.60 0.81
C GLN A 160 -14.67 -13.09 -0.10
N GLY A 161 -14.84 -12.51 -1.29
CA GLY A 161 -15.93 -12.88 -2.21
C GLY A 161 -17.32 -12.50 -1.72
N THR A 162 -17.44 -11.53 -0.80
CA THR A 162 -18.71 -11.14 -0.16
C THR A 162 -19.41 -9.98 -0.87
N GLU A 163 -18.98 -9.56 -2.07
CA GLU A 163 -19.77 -8.67 -2.93
C GLU A 163 -20.59 -9.44 -3.96
N ALA A 164 -21.91 -9.30 -3.91
CA ALA A 164 -22.81 -9.77 -4.97
C ALA A 164 -22.72 -8.81 -6.18
N GLY A 165 -21.86 -9.08 -7.16
CA GLY A 165 -21.92 -8.33 -8.42
C GLY A 165 -20.71 -8.34 -9.37
N GLY A 166 -19.63 -9.04 -9.07
CA GLY A 166 -18.49 -9.16 -9.99
C GLY A 166 -17.87 -10.54 -9.91
N ASN A 167 -17.22 -11.00 -10.98
CA ASN A 167 -16.36 -12.19 -10.96
C ASN A 167 -15.28 -12.01 -9.89
N LEU A 168 -15.55 -12.44 -8.66
CA LEU A 168 -14.63 -12.36 -7.54
C LEU A 168 -14.03 -13.74 -7.31
N ILE A 169 -12.71 -13.81 -7.37
CA ILE A 169 -11.96 -15.00 -6.99
C ILE A 169 -11.60 -14.85 -5.52
N THR A 170 -12.00 -15.84 -4.73
CA THR A 170 -11.70 -15.89 -3.29
C THR A 170 -10.21 -16.14 -3.09
N LEU A 171 -9.50 -15.23 -2.43
CA LEU A 171 -8.08 -15.39 -2.09
C LEU A 171 -7.92 -16.23 -0.81
N ALA A 172 -8.40 -17.46 -0.80
CA ALA A 172 -8.24 -18.37 0.33
C ALA A 172 -6.92 -19.17 0.23
N GLY A 173 -5.94 -18.75 1.03
CA GLY A 173 -4.87 -19.55 1.64
C GLY A 173 -4.25 -20.72 0.85
N ALA A 174 -3.07 -20.47 0.26
CA ALA A 174 -2.16 -21.54 -0.12
C ALA A 174 -1.72 -22.33 1.13
N ARG A 175 -2.30 -23.52 1.32
CA ARG A 175 -1.86 -24.48 2.34
C ARG A 175 -0.48 -25.03 1.98
N SER A 176 0.37 -25.07 2.99
CA SER A 176 1.61 -25.85 3.02
C SER A 176 1.30 -27.32 2.70
N ALA A 177 2.01 -27.88 1.72
CA ALA A 177 2.22 -29.31 1.62
C ALA A 177 3.73 -29.55 1.42
N ARG A 178 4.44 -29.66 2.54
CA ARG A 178 5.67 -30.45 2.60
C ARG A 178 5.25 -31.92 2.48
N GLY A 179 5.61 -32.56 1.38
CA GLY A 179 5.70 -34.02 1.31
C GLY A 179 7.16 -34.42 1.55
N GLU A 180 7.44 -35.01 2.70
CA GLU A 180 8.65 -35.82 2.88
C GLU A 180 8.52 -37.13 2.09
N PRO A 181 9.63 -37.74 1.65
CA PRO A 181 9.64 -38.96 0.85
C PRO A 181 9.54 -40.21 1.75
N CYS A 182 9.02 -41.30 1.20
CA CYS A 182 8.89 -42.60 1.86
C CYS A 182 9.26 -43.72 0.88
N PRO A 183 9.76 -44.87 1.37
CA PRO A 183 11.13 -45.15 1.81
C PRO A 183 12.07 -45.57 0.67
#